data_AF-A0A7C8Z2N8-F1
#
_entry.id   AF-A0A7C8Z2N8-F1
#
_cell.length_a   1.000
_cell.length_b   1.000
_cell.length_c   1.000
_cell.angle_alpha   90.00
_cell.angle_beta   90.00
_cell.angle_gamma   90.00
#
_symmetry.space_group_name_H-M   'P 1'
#
loop_
_entity.id
_entity.type
_entity.pdbx_description
1 polymer ?
#
loop_
_entity_poly.entity_id
_entity_poly.type
_entity_poly.pdbx_seq_one_letter_code
_entity_poly.pdbx_strand_id
1 'polypeptide(L)'
;LTACSHAGLVDEAQGHFESMIHDYGLSPQLEHCAAFADLLGRAGRLQEAYDFISKMSAPTGSVWASLLAACRVRKNVEMAEKVAGELFKLDSTNMGAYVLMSNIYSVL
;
A
#
# COMPACT_ATOMS: atom_id res chain seq x y z
N LEU A 1 13.18 21.95 -18.22
CA LEU A 1 13.16 21.85 -16.75
C LEU A 1 12.80 20.41 -16.38
N THR A 2 13.82 19.57 -16.27
CA THR A 2 13.71 18.16 -15.89
C THR A 2 13.44 18.14 -14.39
N ALA A 3 12.19 18.36 -13.99
CA ALA A 3 11.78 18.29 -12.60
C ALA A 3 11.89 16.82 -12.16
N CYS A 4 12.95 16.57 -11.41
CA CYS A 4 13.29 15.43 -10.58
C CYS A 4 12.37 14.21 -10.70
N SER A 5 12.98 13.12 -11.19
CA SER A 5 12.52 11.75 -11.17
C SER A 5 11.56 11.47 -10.00
N HIS A 6 10.36 10.98 -10.31
CA HIS A 6 9.34 10.54 -9.34
C HIS A 6 9.91 9.74 -8.14
N ALA A 7 11.04 9.05 -8.31
CA ALA A 7 11.75 8.33 -7.25
C ALA A 7 12.23 9.22 -6.09
N GLY A 8 12.79 10.41 -6.36
CA GLY A 8 13.33 11.27 -5.30
C GLY A 8 12.25 11.81 -4.35
N LEU A 9 11.05 12.06 -4.87
CA LEU A 9 9.89 12.48 -4.08
C LEU A 9 9.35 11.35 -3.18
N VAL A 10 9.53 10.10 -3.59
CA VAL A 10 9.08 8.94 -2.80
C VAL A 10 10.02 8.70 -1.63
N ASP A 11 11.33 8.83 -1.87
CA ASP A 11 12.35 8.72 -0.81
C ASP A 11 12.25 9.88 0.20
N GLU A 12 12.01 11.11 -0.26
CA GLU A 12 11.73 12.25 0.62
C GLU A 12 10.44 12.06 1.43
N ALA A 13 9.36 11.61 0.79
CA ALA A 13 8.10 11.33 1.47
C ALA A 13 8.27 10.23 2.54
N GLN A 14 9.07 9.20 2.27
CA GLN A 14 9.40 8.16 3.24
C GLN A 14 10.23 8.70 4.40
N GLY A 15 11.26 9.50 4.13
CA GLY A 15 12.06 10.14 5.17
C GLY A 15 11.21 11.03 6.09
N HIS A 16 10.29 11.82 5.52
CA HIS A 16 9.36 12.62 6.31
C HIS A 16 8.39 11.78 7.13
N PHE A 17 7.90 10.66 6.58
CA PHE A 17 6.98 9.78 7.29
C PHE A 17 7.66 9.03 8.44
N GLU A 18 8.88 8.53 8.23
CA GLU A 18 9.68 7.87 9.27
C GLU A 18 10.07 8.85 10.37
N SER A 19 10.49 10.08 10.00
CA SER A 19 10.78 11.14 10.96
C SER A 19 9.54 11.53 11.78
N MET A 20 8.36 11.62 11.15
CA MET A 20 7.09 11.87 11.85
C MET A 20 6.83 10.86 12.98
N ILE A 21 7.12 9.57 12.73
CA ILE A 21 6.92 8.49 13.71
C ILE A 21 8.05 8.48 14.76
N HIS A 22 9.31 8.52 14.33
CA HIS A 22 10.47 8.28 15.19
C HIS A 22 10.97 9.55 15.90
N ASP A 23 11.03 10.67 15.20
CA ASP A 23 11.62 11.91 15.72
C ASP A 23 10.57 12.78 16.41
N TYR A 24 9.33 12.76 15.90
CA TYR A 24 8.23 13.59 16.43
C TYR A 24 7.20 12.81 17.25
N GLY A 25 7.29 11.47 17.30
CA GLY A 25 6.37 10.63 18.08
C GLY A 25 4.91 10.72 17.64
N LEU A 26 4.66 11.19 16.42
CA LEU A 26 3.32 11.36 15.88
C LEU A 26 2.83 10.02 15.34
N SER A 27 1.76 9.51 15.94
CA SER A 27 1.07 8.34 15.39
C SER A 27 0.43 8.73 14.06
N PRO A 28 0.78 8.07 12.94
CA PRO A 28 0.18 8.41 11.67
C PRO A 28 -1.32 8.15 11.71
N GLN A 29 -2.10 9.19 11.43
CA GLN A 29 -3.55 9.08 11.22
C GLN A 29 -3.83 8.21 9.98
N LEU A 30 -5.04 7.66 9.91
CA LEU A 30 -5.43 6.73 8.85
C LEU A 30 -5.23 7.33 7.45
N GLU A 31 -5.48 8.64 7.32
CA GLU A 31 -5.31 9.40 6.08
C GLU A 31 -3.84 9.46 5.63
N HIS A 32 -2.91 9.61 6.58
CA HIS A 32 -1.48 9.62 6.30
C HIS A 32 -1.01 8.23 5.85
N CYS A 33 -1.48 7.17 6.51
CA CYS A 33 -1.17 5.79 6.12
C CYS A 33 -1.68 5.43 4.72
N ALA A 34 -2.91 5.85 4.38
CA ALA A 34 -3.49 5.61 3.07
C ALA A 34 -2.71 6.34 1.96
N ALA A 35 -2.34 7.61 2.19
CA ALA A 35 -1.55 8.39 1.25
C ALA A 35 -0.13 7.80 1.06
N PHE A 36 0.51 7.34 2.13
CA PHE A 36 1.83 6.74 2.06
C PHE A 36 1.83 5.38 1.36
N ALA A 37 0.82 4.54 1.63
CA ALA A 37 0.62 3.27 0.93
C ALA A 37 0.34 3.46 -0.57
N ASP A 38 -0.50 4.44 -0.95
CA ASP A 38 -0.73 4.78 -2.37
C ASP A 38 0.55 5.24 -3.06
N LEU A 39 1.33 6.12 -2.40
CA LEU A 39 2.59 6.62 -2.91
C LEU A 39 3.60 5.49 -3.17
N LEU A 40 3.80 4.58 -2.20
CA LEU A 40 4.68 3.41 -2.36
C LEU A 40 4.18 2.46 -3.45
N GLY A 41 2.86 2.22 -3.52
CA GLY A 41 2.23 1.42 -4.57
C GLY A 41 2.45 1.99 -5.97
N ARG A 42 2.26 3.31 -6.12
CA ARG A 42 2.53 4.06 -7.35
C ARG A 42 4.01 4.15 -7.67
N ALA A 43 4.91 4.02 -6.70
CA ALA A 43 6.35 3.90 -6.93
C ALA A 43 6.78 2.47 -7.34
N GLY A 44 5.90 1.47 -7.15
CA GLY A 44 6.23 0.06 -7.36
C GLY A 44 6.96 -0.59 -6.18
N ARG A 45 7.08 0.13 -5.05
CA ARG A 45 7.73 -0.31 -3.80
C ARG A 45 6.75 -1.14 -2.96
N LEU A 46 6.19 -2.19 -3.57
CA LEU A 46 5.07 -2.94 -3.01
C LEU A 46 5.41 -3.66 -1.69
N GLN A 47 6.63 -4.17 -1.55
CA GLN A 47 7.07 -4.84 -0.32
C GLN A 47 7.12 -3.84 0.85
N GLU A 48 7.63 -2.64 0.60
CA GLU A 48 7.70 -1.59 1.62
C GLU A 48 6.32 -1.11 2.03
N ALA A 49 5.40 -0.98 1.06
CA ALA A 49 4.00 -0.70 1.34
C ALA A 49 3.36 -1.79 2.21
N TYR A 50 3.61 -3.07 1.90
CA TYR A 50 3.13 -4.19 2.69
C TYR A 50 3.66 -4.15 4.12
N ASP A 51 4.98 -4.04 4.29
CA ASP A 51 5.63 -4.01 5.60
C ASP A 51 5.15 -2.84 6.46
N PHE A 52 4.91 -1.69 5.82
CA PHE A 52 4.35 -0.51 6.47
C PHE A 52 2.94 -0.78 7.00
N ILE A 53 2.04 -1.29 6.15
CA ILE A 53 0.64 -1.56 6.54
C ILE A 53 0.58 -2.65 7.62
N SER A 54 1.41 -3.70 7.52
CA SER A 54 1.48 -4.77 8.52
C SER A 54 1.95 -4.31 9.90
N LYS A 55 2.68 -3.19 9.99
CA LYS A 55 3.13 -2.61 11.27
C LYS A 55 2.09 -1.68 11.90
N MET A 56 1.01 -1.34 11.19
CA MET A 56 -0.08 -0.55 11.77
C MET A 56 -0.78 -1.35 12.88
N SER A 57 -1.17 -0.68 13.96
CA SER A 57 -1.91 -1.33 15.05
C SER A 57 -3.34 -1.75 14.67
N ALA A 58 -3.93 -1.07 13.68
CA ALA A 58 -5.28 -1.35 13.17
C ALA A 58 -5.40 -0.97 11.68
N PRO A 59 -4.79 -1.73 10.76
CA PRO A 59 -4.93 -1.48 9.33
C PRO A 59 -6.39 -1.73 8.89
N THR A 60 -6.94 -0.80 8.10
CA THR A 60 -8.30 -0.93 7.58
C THR A 60 -8.32 -1.66 6.24
N GLY A 61 -9.48 -2.23 5.89
CA GLY A 61 -9.68 -2.86 4.58
C GLY A 61 -9.43 -1.90 3.42
N SER A 62 -9.66 -0.59 3.58
CA SER A 62 -9.38 0.43 2.56
C SER A 62 -7.88 0.60 2.26
N VAL A 63 -7.02 0.50 3.27
CA VAL A 63 -5.57 0.61 3.11
C VAL A 63 -5.03 -0.63 2.38
N TRP A 64 -5.48 -1.82 2.75
CA TRP A 64 -5.16 -3.06 2.03
C TRP A 64 -5.69 -3.06 0.59
N ALA A 65 -6.91 -2.57 0.37
CA ALA A 65 -7.50 -2.47 -0.98
C ALA A 65 -6.68 -1.53 -1.89
N SER A 66 -6.12 -0.46 -1.33
CA SER A 66 -5.26 0.47 -2.05
C SER A 66 -3.97 -0.22 -2.52
N LEU A 67 -3.33 -1.00 -1.63
CA LEU A 67 -2.16 -1.80 -2.01
C LEU A 67 -2.51 -2.89 -3.03
N LEU A 68 -3.67 -3.55 -2.90
CA LEU A 68 -4.12 -4.57 -3.86
C LEU A 68 -4.29 -3.97 -5.26
N ALA A 69 -4.85 -2.76 -5.36
CA ALA A 69 -4.96 -2.03 -6.62
C ALA A 69 -3.58 -1.71 -7.22
N ALA A 70 -2.59 -1.36 -6.40
CA ALA A 70 -1.21 -1.14 -6.85
C ALA A 70 -0.56 -2.44 -7.36
N CYS A 71 -0.76 -3.57 -6.68
CA CYS A 71 -0.28 -4.89 -7.12
C CYS A 71 -0.81 -5.24 -8.52
N ARG A 72 -2.09 -4.93 -8.80
CA ARG A 72 -2.68 -5.08 -10.14
C ARG A 72 -1.97 -4.24 -11.20
N VAL A 73 -1.77 -2.94 -10.94
CA VAL A 73 -1.10 -2.02 -11.89
C VAL A 73 0.34 -2.47 -12.17
N ARG A 74 1.01 -3.01 -11.16
CA ARG A 74 2.39 -3.52 -11.24
C ARG A 74 2.49 -4.97 -11.70
N LYS A 75 1.36 -5.65 -11.95
CA LYS A 75 1.27 -7.06 -12.34
C LYS A 75 2.03 -8.00 -11.38
N ASN A 76 2.05 -7.68 -10.09
CA ASN A 76 2.69 -8.50 -9.06
C ASN A 76 1.64 -9.39 -8.38
N VAL A 77 1.48 -10.60 -8.91
CA VAL A 77 0.48 -11.57 -8.43
C VAL A 77 0.83 -12.08 -7.02
N GLU A 78 2.09 -12.40 -6.75
CA GLU A 78 2.51 -12.92 -5.45
C GLU A 78 2.18 -11.93 -4.32
N MET A 79 2.44 -10.63 -4.53
CA MET A 79 2.07 -9.62 -3.55
C MET A 79 0.56 -9.43 -3.46
N ALA A 80 -0.16 -9.50 -4.59
CA ALA A 80 -1.62 -9.41 -4.58
C ALA A 80 -2.26 -10.50 -3.72
N GLU A 81 -1.74 -11.74 -3.79
CA GLU A 81 -2.21 -12.86 -2.99
C GLU A 81 -1.97 -12.64 -1.48
N LYS A 82 -0.78 -12.16 -1.10
CA LYS A 82 -0.47 -11.82 0.30
C LYS A 82 -1.45 -10.76 0.82
N VAL A 83 -1.63 -9.69 0.05
CA VAL A 83 -2.51 -8.56 0.42
C VAL A 83 -3.98 -9.00 0.51
N ALA A 84 -4.47 -9.80 -0.43
CA ALA A 84 -5.82 -10.33 -0.40
C ALA A 84 -6.04 -11.22 0.84
N GLY A 85 -5.04 -12.02 1.22
CA GLY A 85 -5.07 -12.81 2.45
C GLY A 85 -5.30 -11.96 3.70
N GLU A 86 -4.58 -10.84 3.85
CA GLU A 86 -4.80 -9.92 4.98
C GLU A 86 -6.19 -9.26 4.93
N LEU A 87 -6.65 -8.91 3.74
CA LEU A 87 -7.96 -8.29 3.54
C LEU A 87 -9.11 -9.24 3.91
N PHE A 88 -8.99 -10.53 3.58
CA PHE A 88 -9.97 -11.55 3.96
C PHE A 88 -9.94 -11.93 5.43
N LYS A 89 -8.81 -11.73 6.14
CA LYS A 89 -8.78 -11.85 7.61
C LYS A 89 -9.57 -10.75 8.29
N LEU A 90 -9.58 -9.54 7.71
CA LEU A 90 -10.34 -8.39 8.22
C LEU A 90 -11.83 -8.48 7.84
N ASP A 91 -12.12 -8.84 6.58
CA ASP A 91 -13.46 -8.98 6.05
C ASP A 91 -13.48 -10.11 5.00
N SER A 92 -13.90 -11.29 5.45
CA SER A 92 -13.97 -12.49 4.60
C SER A 92 -15.01 -12.38 3.48
N THR A 93 -15.91 -11.40 3.55
CA THR A 93 -17.00 -11.16 2.58
C THR A 93 -16.71 -9.99 1.63
N ASN A 94 -15.49 -9.47 1.62
CA ASN A 94 -15.15 -8.29 0.83
C ASN A 94 -15.22 -8.55 -0.69
N MET A 95 -16.37 -8.26 -1.30
CA MET A 95 -16.60 -8.46 -2.73
C MET A 95 -15.63 -7.65 -3.61
N GLY A 96 -15.18 -6.48 -3.15
CA GLY A 96 -14.22 -5.65 -3.87
C GLY A 96 -12.87 -6.34 -4.05
N ALA A 97 -12.40 -7.04 -3.01
CA ALA A 97 -11.15 -7.81 -3.06
C ALA A 97 -11.25 -9.02 -4.01
N TYR A 98 -12.39 -9.74 -4.01
CA TYR A 98 -12.62 -10.83 -4.95
C TYR A 98 -12.62 -10.35 -6.41
N VAL A 99 -13.29 -9.23 -6.71
CA VAL A 99 -13.31 -8.64 -8.06
C VAL A 99 -11.91 -8.20 -8.48
N LEU A 100 -11.14 -7.58 -7.58
CA LEU A 100 -9.77 -7.18 -7.86
C LEU A 100 -8.86 -8.38 -8.15
N MET A 101 -8.93 -9.44 -7.37
CA MET A 101 -8.17 -10.67 -7.60
C MET A 101 -8.55 -11.35 -8.92
N SER A 102 -9.84 -11.47 -9.22
CA SER A 102 -10.31 -12.01 -10.51
C SER A 102 -9.75 -11.23 -11.70
N ASN A 103 -9.75 -9.90 -11.61
CA ASN A 103 -9.16 -9.04 -12.63
C ASN A 103 -7.63 -9.22 -12.74
N ILE A 104 -6.92 -9.42 -11.62
CA ILE A 104 -5.47 -9.65 -11.62
C ILE A 104 -5.15 -10.96 -12.34
N TYR A 105 -5.88 -12.04 -12.04
CA TYR A 105 -5.67 -13.34 -12.69
C TYR A 105 -6.08 -13.35 -14.17
N SER A 106 -7.05 -12.53 -14.57
CA SER A 106 -7.52 -12.46 -15.97
C SER A 106 -6.59 -11.68 -16.92
N VAL A 107 -5.58 -10.98 -16.38
CA VAL A 107 -4.64 -10.15 -17.16
C VAL A 107 -3.24 -10.80 -17.27
N LEU A 108 -3.10 -12.03 -16.78
CA LEU A 108 -1.99 -12.94 -17.09
C LEU A 108 -2.08 -13.43 -18.54
#